data_AF-A0A371E1D7-F1
#
_entry.id   AF-A0A371E1D7-F1
#
_cell.length_a   1.000
_cell.length_b   1.000
_cell.length_c   1.000
_cell.angle_alpha   90.00
_cell.angle_beta   90.00
_cell.angle_gamma   90.00
#
_symmetry.space_group_name_H-M   'P 1'
#
loop_
_entity.id
_entity.type
_entity.pdbx_description
1 polymer ?
#
loop_
_entity_poly.entity_id
_entity_poly.type
_entity_poly.pdbx_seq_one_letter_code
_entity_poly.pdbx_strand_id
1 'polypeptide(L)'
;NCSVKATIDRYKKACSDSSGAGSASEANAQFYQQEADKLRAQISNLQNNNRQVELQMMGESLGSMSAKELKNLETKLEKGISRIRSKKNELLFAEIEYMQKREIDLHNNNQLLRAKIAESERSHHNLAVMPGGTNYDSMQSQQQFDSRGYFQVTGLQPNNQYARQDQMSLQLVQMTDELIEPPINWFHYAFDTNLTHYQFG
;
A
#
# COMPACT_ATOMS: atom_id res chain seq x y z
N ASN A 1 39.14 -44.07 -67.99
CA ASN A 1 39.70 -43.54 -66.73
C ASN A 1 38.81 -42.44 -66.18
N CYS A 2 37.86 -42.77 -65.30
CA CYS A 2 37.21 -41.75 -64.45
C CYS A 2 38.16 -41.49 -63.28
N SER A 3 38.90 -40.38 -63.34
CA SER A 3 39.78 -39.96 -62.25
C SER A 3 38.96 -39.70 -60.99
N VAL A 4 39.44 -40.15 -59.83
CA VAL A 4 38.84 -39.91 -58.50
C VAL A 4 38.51 -38.42 -58.32
N LYS A 5 39.35 -37.53 -58.85
CA LYS A 5 39.12 -36.08 -58.88
C LYS A 5 37.80 -35.70 -59.58
N ALA A 6 37.51 -36.28 -60.74
CA ALA A 6 36.28 -36.02 -61.49
C ALA A 6 35.02 -36.55 -60.78
N THR A 7 35.16 -37.59 -59.94
CA THR A 7 34.06 -38.09 -59.10
C THR A 7 33.86 -37.20 -57.88
N ILE A 8 34.95 -36.74 -57.24
CA ILE A 8 34.89 -35.76 -56.14
C ILE A 8 34.29 -34.44 -56.61
N ASP A 9 34.70 -33.92 -57.77
CA ASP A 9 34.20 -32.66 -58.30
C ASP A 9 32.70 -32.75 -58.66
N ARG A 10 32.23 -33.91 -59.15
CA ARG A 10 30.79 -34.17 -59.36
C ARG A 10 30.01 -34.25 -58.07
N TYR A 11 30.55 -34.88 -57.02
CA TYR A 11 29.90 -34.90 -55.71
C TYR A 11 29.82 -33.51 -55.08
N LYS A 12 30.92 -32.75 -55.11
CA LYS A 12 30.93 -31.36 -54.63
C LYS A 12 29.90 -30.51 -55.35
N LYS A 13 29.82 -30.64 -56.68
CA LYS A 13 28.86 -29.92 -57.50
C LYS A 13 27.42 -30.34 -57.22
N ALA A 14 27.13 -31.63 -57.09
CA ALA A 14 25.79 -32.10 -56.73
C ALA A 14 25.34 -31.64 -55.34
N CYS A 15 26.26 -31.57 -54.37
CA CYS A 15 25.96 -31.03 -53.03
C CYS A 15 25.68 -29.53 -53.06
N SER A 16 26.40 -28.75 -53.87
CA SER A 16 26.19 -27.30 -54.00
C SER A 16 24.99 -26.94 -54.89
N ASP A 17 24.68 -27.74 -55.90
CA ASP A 17 23.51 -27.55 -56.77
C ASP A 17 22.19 -27.89 -56.03
N SER A 18 22.23 -28.77 -55.02
CA SER A 18 21.08 -29.02 -54.12
C SER A 18 20.76 -27.84 -53.18
N SER A 19 21.68 -26.86 -53.10
CA SER A 19 21.52 -25.62 -52.34
C SER A 19 20.99 -24.46 -53.19
N GLY A 20 20.69 -24.68 -54.48
CA GLY A 20 20.27 -23.63 -55.43
C GLY A 20 18.82 -23.14 -55.26
N ALA A 21 18.01 -23.86 -54.51
CA ALA A 21 16.77 -23.37 -53.93
C ALA A 21 16.86 -23.71 -52.46
N GLY A 22 16.91 -22.70 -51.58
CA GLY A 22 17.03 -22.91 -50.14
C GLY A 22 16.11 -24.05 -49.72
N SER A 23 16.69 -25.07 -49.08
CA SER A 23 15.94 -26.26 -48.64
C SER A 23 14.64 -25.82 -47.97
N ALA A 24 13.58 -26.62 -48.02
CA ALA A 24 12.35 -26.31 -47.29
C ALA A 24 12.63 -25.95 -45.81
N SER A 25 13.70 -26.52 -45.23
CA SER A 25 14.21 -26.15 -43.90
C SER A 25 14.79 -24.73 -43.81
N GLU A 26 15.51 -24.26 -44.83
CA GLU A 26 16.11 -22.92 -44.87
C GLU A 26 15.05 -21.86 -45.14
N ALA A 27 14.10 -22.13 -46.03
CA ALA A 27 12.93 -21.27 -46.24
C ALA A 27 12.08 -21.12 -44.98
N ASN A 28 11.85 -22.22 -44.24
CA ASN A 28 11.17 -22.18 -42.94
C ASN A 28 11.96 -21.39 -41.89
N ALA A 29 13.28 -21.55 -41.83
CA ALA A 29 14.13 -20.78 -40.90
C ALA A 29 14.06 -19.28 -41.19
N GLN A 30 14.11 -18.87 -42.46
CA GLN A 30 13.96 -17.47 -42.87
C GLN A 30 12.57 -16.92 -42.56
N PHE A 31 11.51 -17.72 -42.77
CA PHE A 31 10.14 -17.34 -42.41
C PHE A 31 10.02 -17.06 -40.91
N TYR A 32 10.51 -17.96 -40.05
CA TYR A 32 10.44 -17.77 -38.60
C TYR A 32 11.34 -16.61 -38.12
N GLN A 33 12.46 -16.37 -38.79
CA GLN A 33 13.30 -15.19 -38.50
C GLN A 33 12.54 -13.90 -38.80
N GLN A 34 11.88 -13.80 -39.96
CA GLN A 34 11.06 -12.62 -40.32
C GLN A 34 9.90 -12.41 -39.34
N GLU A 35 9.20 -13.48 -38.95
CA GLU A 35 8.10 -13.37 -37.99
C GLU A 35 8.61 -12.97 -36.59
N ALA A 36 9.78 -13.45 -36.18
CA ALA A 36 10.43 -13.01 -34.94
C ALA A 36 10.81 -11.52 -34.99
N ASP A 37 11.35 -11.04 -36.11
CA ASP A 37 11.72 -9.63 -36.28
C ASP A 37 10.49 -8.71 -36.28
N LYS A 38 9.40 -9.16 -36.91
CA LYS A 38 8.10 -8.49 -36.87
C LYS A 38 7.55 -8.41 -35.45
N LEU A 39 7.63 -9.50 -34.67
CA LEU A 39 7.22 -9.51 -33.26
C LEU A 39 8.09 -8.57 -32.41
N ARG A 40 9.41 -8.57 -32.62
CA ARG A 40 10.32 -7.62 -31.94
C ARG A 40 9.96 -6.17 -32.23
N ALA A 41 9.65 -5.85 -33.49
CA ALA A 41 9.21 -4.52 -33.88
C ALA A 41 7.88 -4.12 -33.19
N GLN A 42 6.91 -5.05 -33.13
CA GLN A 42 5.65 -4.82 -32.41
C GLN A 42 5.89 -4.57 -30.92
N ILE A 43 6.75 -5.36 -30.27
CA ILE A 43 7.11 -5.17 -28.86
C ILE A 43 7.73 -3.79 -28.64
N SER A 44 8.69 -3.40 -29.48
CA SER A 44 9.35 -2.09 -29.39
C SER A 44 8.34 -0.93 -29.55
N ASN A 45 7.43 -1.04 -30.52
CA ASN A 45 6.38 -0.05 -30.72
C ASN A 45 5.44 0.07 -29.51
N LEU A 46 5.03 -1.06 -28.92
CA LEU A 46 4.21 -1.05 -27.71
C LEU A 46 4.94 -0.39 -26.53
N GLN A 47 6.23 -0.68 -26.35
CA GLN A 47 7.04 -0.07 -25.30
C GLN A 47 7.19 1.45 -25.49
N ASN A 48 7.41 1.90 -26.72
CA ASN A 48 7.51 3.32 -27.03
C ASN A 48 6.18 4.06 -26.82
N ASN A 49 5.06 3.44 -27.22
CA ASN A 49 3.73 3.98 -26.96
C ASN A 49 3.45 4.09 -25.46
N ASN A 50 3.79 3.07 -24.68
CA ASN A 50 3.62 3.10 -23.23
C ASN A 50 4.43 4.23 -22.59
N ARG A 51 5.69 4.41 -23.00
CA ARG A 51 6.53 5.53 -22.55
C ARG A 51 5.91 6.88 -22.91
N GLN A 52 5.41 7.03 -24.13
CA GLN A 52 4.78 8.27 -24.57
C GLN A 52 3.52 8.57 -23.75
N VAL A 53 2.69 7.56 -23.48
CA VAL A 53 1.51 7.69 -22.62
C VAL A 53 1.91 8.08 -21.20
N GLU A 54 2.96 7.47 -20.64
CA GLU A 54 3.47 7.80 -19.30
C GLU A 54 3.87 9.28 -19.21
N LEU A 55 4.69 9.76 -20.15
CA LEU A 55 5.10 11.16 -20.24
C LEU A 55 3.89 12.09 -20.34
N GLN A 56 2.93 11.78 -21.23
CA GLN A 56 1.71 12.58 -21.38
C GLN A 56 0.87 12.59 -20.11
N MET A 57 0.74 11.47 -19.39
CA MET A 57 0.03 11.41 -18.11
C MET A 57 0.71 12.23 -17.02
N MET A 58 2.03 12.41 -17.10
CA MET A 58 2.81 13.29 -16.23
C MET A 58 2.84 14.76 -16.69
N GLY A 59 2.12 15.09 -17.77
CA GLY A 59 2.05 16.45 -18.30
C GLY A 59 3.24 16.83 -19.21
N GLU A 60 4.04 15.87 -19.62
CA GLU A 60 5.17 16.05 -20.52
C GLU A 60 4.76 15.80 -21.99
N SER A 61 5.56 16.31 -22.95
CA SER A 61 5.37 16.09 -24.39
C SER A 61 3.96 16.42 -24.94
N LEU A 62 3.25 17.36 -24.33
CA LEU A 62 1.88 17.73 -24.73
C LEU A 62 1.80 18.57 -26.03
N GLY A 63 2.91 19.18 -26.45
CA GLY A 63 2.94 20.13 -27.58
C GLY A 63 2.55 19.55 -28.94
N SER A 64 2.60 18.22 -29.11
CA SER A 64 2.19 17.55 -30.35
C SER A 64 0.75 17.03 -30.32
N MET A 65 0.01 17.22 -29.22
CA MET A 65 -1.36 16.72 -29.07
C MET A 65 -2.38 17.69 -29.65
N SER A 66 -3.42 17.15 -30.29
CA SER A 66 -4.58 17.92 -30.69
C SER A 66 -5.45 18.30 -29.48
N ALA A 67 -6.29 19.34 -29.63
CA ALA A 67 -7.22 19.77 -28.58
C ALA A 67 -8.16 18.63 -28.11
N LYS A 68 -8.56 17.75 -29.04
CA LYS A 68 -9.38 16.57 -28.72
C LYS A 68 -8.65 15.57 -27.85
N GLU A 69 -7.37 15.31 -28.15
CA GLU A 69 -6.54 14.38 -27.37
C GLU A 69 -6.23 14.92 -25.98
N LEU A 70 -5.94 16.22 -25.88
CA LEU A 70 -5.77 16.93 -24.60
C LEU A 70 -7.03 16.81 -23.74
N LYS A 71 -8.22 17.03 -24.32
CA LYS A 71 -9.48 16.89 -23.57
C LYS A 71 -9.72 15.47 -23.08
N ASN A 72 -9.37 14.48 -23.89
CA ASN A 72 -9.45 13.07 -23.50
C ASN A 72 -8.47 12.72 -22.38
N LEU A 73 -7.24 13.26 -22.42
CA LEU A 73 -6.24 13.07 -21.38
C LEU A 73 -6.69 13.69 -20.04
N GLU A 74 -7.16 14.93 -20.06
CA GLU A 74 -7.75 15.61 -18.90
C GLU A 74 -8.87 14.77 -18.26
N THR A 75 -9.81 14.30 -19.09
CA THR A 75 -10.94 13.47 -18.62
C THR A 75 -10.47 12.16 -17.98
N LYS A 76 -9.41 11.54 -18.50
CA LYS A 76 -8.83 10.32 -17.93
C LYS A 76 -8.18 10.60 -16.57
N LEU A 77 -7.39 11.68 -16.47
CA LEU A 77 -6.73 12.10 -15.24
C LEU A 77 -7.76 12.43 -14.15
N GLU A 78 -8.81 13.18 -14.50
CA GLU A 78 -9.85 13.56 -13.54
C GLU A 78 -10.60 12.33 -13.00
N LYS A 79 -10.94 11.37 -13.86
CA LYS A 79 -11.53 10.08 -13.42
C LYS A 79 -10.59 9.30 -12.52
N GLY A 80 -9.29 9.27 -12.83
CA GLY A 80 -8.28 8.59 -12.00
C GLY A 80 -8.17 9.22 -10.62
N ILE A 81 -8.02 10.55 -10.56
CA ILE A 81 -7.92 11.33 -9.32
C ILE A 81 -9.20 11.17 -8.48
N SER A 82 -10.37 11.23 -9.11
CA SER A 82 -11.65 11.03 -8.44
C SER A 82 -11.72 9.65 -7.76
N ARG A 83 -11.30 8.57 -8.46
CA ARG A 83 -11.25 7.22 -7.88
C ARG A 83 -10.29 7.12 -6.70
N ILE A 84 -9.10 7.71 -6.81
CA ILE A 84 -8.10 7.73 -5.73
C ILE A 84 -8.67 8.44 -4.51
N ARG A 85 -9.28 9.62 -4.69
CA ARG A 85 -9.90 10.39 -3.62
C ARG A 85 -11.02 9.63 -2.93
N SER A 86 -11.93 9.04 -3.71
CA SER A 86 -13.03 8.23 -3.16
C SER A 86 -12.50 7.05 -2.34
N LYS A 87 -11.48 6.34 -2.84
CA LYS A 87 -10.90 5.21 -2.11
C LYS A 87 -10.18 5.65 -0.83
N LYS A 88 -9.45 6.76 -0.87
CA LYS A 88 -8.80 7.34 0.30
C LYS A 88 -9.84 7.71 1.37
N ASN A 89 -10.94 8.32 0.96
CA ASN A 89 -12.02 8.69 1.88
C ASN A 89 -12.69 7.45 2.48
N GLU A 90 -13.00 6.43 1.67
CA GLU A 90 -13.54 5.15 2.13
C GLU A 90 -12.66 4.51 3.22
N LEU A 91 -11.34 4.44 2.99
CA LEU A 91 -10.39 3.89 3.95
C LEU A 91 -10.27 4.76 5.21
N LEU A 92 -10.27 6.08 5.06
CA LEU A 92 -10.21 7.00 6.19
C LEU A 92 -11.44 6.86 7.09
N PHE A 93 -12.64 6.75 6.51
CA PHE A 93 -13.86 6.53 7.28
C PHE A 93 -13.84 5.20 8.02
N ALA A 94 -13.40 4.12 7.35
CA ALA A 94 -13.25 2.81 8.00
C ALA A 94 -12.27 2.86 9.19
N GLU A 95 -11.16 3.59 9.07
CA GLU A 95 -10.19 3.75 10.15
C GLU A 95 -10.76 4.57 11.32
N ILE A 96 -11.50 5.64 11.05
CA ILE A 96 -12.18 6.44 12.07
C ILE A 96 -13.18 5.58 12.85
N GLU A 97 -14.02 4.82 12.15
CA GLU A 97 -14.99 3.92 12.79
C GLU A 97 -14.31 2.87 13.67
N TYR A 98 -13.22 2.29 13.18
CA TYR A 98 -12.43 1.32 13.94
C TYR A 98 -11.85 1.94 15.22
N MET A 99 -11.28 3.15 15.13
CA MET A 99 -10.70 3.85 16.27
C MET A 99 -11.75 4.23 17.32
N GLN A 100 -12.92 4.71 16.89
CA GLN A 100 -14.04 5.02 17.79
C GLN A 100 -14.53 3.78 18.54
N LYS A 101 -14.67 2.64 17.85
CA LYS A 101 -15.04 1.39 18.51
C LYS A 101 -13.98 0.96 19.55
N ARG A 102 -12.70 1.06 19.19
CA ARG A 102 -11.60 0.72 20.09
C ARG A 102 -11.56 1.62 21.32
N GLU A 103 -11.84 2.90 21.16
CA GLU A 103 -11.94 3.86 22.26
C GLU A 103 -13.05 3.43 23.25
N ILE A 104 -14.24 3.11 22.75
CA ILE A 104 -15.36 2.64 23.56
C ILE A 104 -14.99 1.37 24.33
N ASP A 105 -14.39 0.38 23.66
CA ASP A 105 -13.99 -0.88 24.27
C ASP A 105 -12.94 -0.66 25.38
N LEU A 106 -11.95 0.19 25.14
CA LEU A 106 -10.94 0.54 26.14
C LEU A 106 -11.54 1.30 27.32
N HIS A 107 -12.45 2.23 27.06
CA HIS A 107 -13.17 2.97 28.11
C HIS A 107 -13.97 2.01 29.01
N ASN A 108 -14.72 1.08 28.41
CA ASN A 108 -15.48 0.06 29.14
C ASN A 108 -14.57 -0.85 29.98
N ASN A 109 -13.46 -1.33 29.41
CA ASN A 109 -12.48 -2.13 30.14
C ASN A 109 -11.86 -1.36 31.32
N ASN A 110 -11.53 -0.07 31.12
CA ASN A 110 -10.97 0.77 32.18
C ASN A 110 -11.96 0.97 33.33
N GLN A 111 -13.24 1.22 33.02
CA GLN A 111 -14.30 1.31 34.02
C GLN A 111 -14.45 0.01 34.83
N LEU A 112 -14.45 -1.14 34.15
CA LEU A 112 -14.52 -2.45 34.82
C LEU A 112 -13.33 -2.68 35.76
N LEU A 113 -12.12 -2.34 35.33
CA LEU A 113 -10.92 -2.47 36.17
C LEU A 113 -10.99 -1.56 37.40
N ARG A 114 -11.43 -0.31 37.24
CA ARG A 114 -11.61 0.61 38.38
C ARG A 114 -12.62 0.08 39.39
N ALA A 115 -13.73 -0.49 38.92
CA ALA A 115 -14.72 -1.12 39.79
C ALA A 115 -14.14 -2.32 40.55
N LYS A 116 -13.37 -3.18 39.87
CA LYS A 116 -12.68 -4.32 40.52
C LYS A 116 -11.64 -3.90 41.55
N ILE A 117 -10.87 -2.84 41.28
CA ILE A 117 -9.90 -2.29 42.22
C ILE A 117 -10.61 -1.81 43.49
N ALA A 118 -11.67 -1.00 43.33
CA ALA A 118 -12.44 -0.48 44.46
C ALA A 118 -13.04 -1.61 45.31
N GLU A 119 -13.51 -2.70 44.70
CA GLU A 119 -14.04 -3.86 45.42
C GLU A 119 -12.96 -4.67 46.14
N SER A 120 -11.79 -4.84 45.51
CA SER A 120 -10.62 -5.47 46.14
C SER A 120 -10.15 -4.70 47.37
N GLU A 121 -10.03 -3.38 47.26
CA GLU A 121 -9.62 -2.50 48.38
C GLU A 121 -10.60 -2.59 49.56
N ARG A 122 -11.92 -2.65 49.30
CA ARG A 122 -12.93 -2.91 50.33
C ARG A 122 -12.77 -4.28 50.98
N SER A 123 -12.50 -5.31 50.19
CA SER A 123 -12.30 -6.68 50.68
C SER A 123 -11.05 -6.80 51.56
N HIS A 124 -9.94 -6.16 51.16
CA HIS A 124 -8.71 -6.09 51.94
C HIS A 124 -8.89 -5.29 53.24
N HIS A 125 -9.63 -4.18 53.19
CA HIS A 125 -9.97 -3.41 54.40
C HIS A 125 -10.83 -4.23 55.37
N ASN A 126 -11.83 -4.97 54.87
CA ASN A 126 -12.68 -5.83 55.70
C ASN A 126 -11.92 -7.00 56.34
N LEU A 127 -10.91 -7.59 55.67
CA LEU A 127 -10.06 -8.64 56.26
C LEU A 127 -9.11 -8.11 57.34
N ALA A 128 -8.62 -6.87 57.20
CA ALA A 128 -7.68 -6.27 58.15
C ALA A 128 -8.31 -5.85 59.49
N VAL A 129 -9.64 -5.84 59.60
CA VAL A 129 -10.39 -5.36 60.79
C VAL A 129 -10.87 -6.52 61.68
N MET A 130 -10.52 -7.78 61.40
CA MET A 130 -10.81 -8.91 62.28
C MET A 130 -9.94 -8.86 63.56
N PRO A 131 -10.53 -8.72 64.77
CA PRO A 131 -9.77 -8.69 66.03
C PRO A 131 -9.49 -10.12 66.49
N GLY A 132 -8.28 -10.64 66.23
CA GLY A 132 -7.90 -11.94 66.82
C GLY A 132 -6.79 -12.77 66.17
N GLY A 133 -6.01 -12.25 65.22
CA GLY A 133 -4.87 -12.98 64.62
C GLY A 133 -3.54 -12.51 65.19
N THR A 134 -2.76 -13.42 65.75
CA THR A 134 -1.51 -13.25 66.51
C THR A 134 -0.37 -12.56 65.74
N ASN A 135 0.38 -11.72 66.46
CA ASN A 135 1.65 -11.11 66.02
C ASN A 135 2.66 -12.16 65.57
N TYR A 136 3.11 -12.05 64.32
CA TYR A 136 4.42 -12.56 63.90
C TYR A 136 5.07 -11.52 62.99
N ASP A 137 6.00 -10.80 63.62
CA ASP A 137 7.30 -10.42 63.09
C ASP A 137 7.44 -9.56 61.82
N SER A 138 8.46 -8.72 61.93
CA SER A 138 9.00 -7.77 60.99
C SER A 138 9.56 -8.43 59.72
N MET A 139 9.72 -7.61 58.69
CA MET A 139 10.57 -7.80 57.50
C MET A 139 10.03 -8.62 56.31
N GLN A 140 9.47 -7.89 55.33
CA GLN A 140 10.00 -7.90 53.95
C GLN A 140 9.40 -6.68 53.23
N SER A 141 10.14 -5.57 53.24
CA SER A 141 10.97 -5.14 52.10
C SER A 141 10.15 -4.46 51.02
N GLN A 142 10.36 -3.14 50.93
CA GLN A 142 10.50 -2.37 49.69
C GLN A 142 9.84 -2.97 48.45
N GLN A 143 8.82 -2.30 47.91
CA GLN A 143 8.95 -1.47 46.68
C GLN A 143 7.89 -0.36 46.82
N GLN A 144 8.22 0.92 47.06
CA GLN A 144 8.86 1.79 46.06
C GLN A 144 8.53 1.38 44.63
N PHE A 145 7.23 1.26 44.30
CA PHE A 145 6.79 1.64 42.97
C PHE A 145 6.59 3.16 42.98
N ASP A 146 7.60 3.80 42.41
CA ASP A 146 7.72 5.23 42.25
C ASP A 146 6.55 5.74 41.38
N SER A 147 5.53 6.33 41.99
CA SER A 147 4.48 7.06 41.27
C SER A 147 4.97 8.40 40.69
N ARG A 148 6.29 8.60 40.54
CA ARG A 148 6.92 9.78 39.92
C ARG A 148 6.75 9.86 38.39
N GLY A 149 5.63 9.40 37.85
CA GLY A 149 5.39 9.45 36.41
C GLY A 149 3.95 9.45 35.93
N TYR A 150 2.95 9.20 36.78
CA TYR A 150 1.56 9.18 36.35
C TYR A 150 0.74 10.23 37.10
N PHE A 151 0.22 11.18 36.31
CA PHE A 151 -0.58 12.33 36.69
C PHE A 151 -1.50 12.08 37.89
N GLN A 152 -1.21 12.79 38.98
CA GLN A 152 -2.14 13.02 40.07
C GLN A 152 -3.26 13.94 39.55
N VAL A 153 -4.35 13.37 39.03
CA VAL A 153 -5.60 14.13 38.82
C VAL A 153 -6.47 13.92 40.06
N THR A 154 -5.99 14.45 41.19
CA THR A 154 -6.86 14.70 42.34
C THR A 154 -7.49 16.07 42.12
N GLY A 155 -8.74 16.08 41.68
CA GLY A 155 -9.58 17.27 41.66
C GLY A 155 -10.14 17.65 40.30
N LEU A 156 -11.01 16.82 39.71
CA LEU A 156 -12.00 17.33 38.76
C LEU A 156 -13.39 16.89 39.18
N GLN A 157 -14.19 17.90 39.51
CA GLN A 157 -15.65 17.88 39.43
C GLN A 157 -16.12 17.21 38.13
N PRO A 158 -17.36 16.71 38.05
CA PRO A 158 -17.92 16.22 36.78
C PRO A 158 -18.01 17.40 35.81
N ASN A 159 -16.98 17.58 35.00
CA ASN A 159 -16.89 18.68 34.06
C ASN A 159 -17.38 18.17 32.70
N ASN A 160 -18.58 18.60 32.31
CA ASN A 160 -19.22 18.38 31.00
C ASN A 160 -18.44 19.00 29.81
N GLN A 161 -17.14 19.27 29.95
CA GLN A 161 -16.33 19.90 28.90
C GLN A 161 -15.92 18.93 27.78
N TYR A 162 -15.92 17.61 28.01
CA TYR A 162 -15.61 16.62 26.97
C TYR A 162 -16.69 16.57 25.87
N ALA A 163 -17.97 16.61 26.25
CA ALA A 163 -19.08 16.66 25.29
C ALA A 163 -19.11 17.97 24.46
N ARG A 164 -18.51 19.06 24.99
CA ARG A 164 -18.39 20.35 24.27
C ARG A 164 -17.27 20.34 23.24
N GLN A 165 -16.23 19.51 23.45
CA GLN A 165 -15.10 19.38 22.54
C GLN A 165 -15.48 18.53 21.32
N ASP A 166 -16.33 17.50 21.51
CA ASP A 166 -16.94 16.70 20.43
C ASP A 166 -17.79 17.53 19.45
N GLN A 167 -18.40 18.62 19.92
CA GLN A 167 -19.16 19.51 19.04
C GLN A 167 -18.23 20.35 18.14
N MET A 168 -17.04 20.72 18.60
CA MET A 168 -16.08 21.49 17.80
C MET A 168 -15.34 20.62 16.79
N SER A 169 -15.07 19.35 17.11
CA SER A 169 -14.42 18.41 16.18
C SER A 169 -15.35 18.04 15.02
N LEU A 170 -16.64 17.81 15.29
CA LEU A 170 -17.66 17.61 14.24
C LEU A 170 -17.86 18.88 13.38
N GLN A 171 -17.76 20.07 13.98
CA GLN A 171 -17.91 21.34 13.27
C GLN A 171 -16.68 21.67 12.40
N LEU A 172 -15.46 21.29 12.82
CA LEU A 172 -14.27 21.40 11.97
C LEU A 172 -14.40 20.55 10.70
N VAL A 173 -14.92 19.33 10.84
CA VAL A 173 -15.14 18.42 9.69
C VAL A 173 -16.22 18.96 8.74
N GLN A 174 -17.24 19.65 9.27
CA GLN A 174 -18.28 20.29 8.46
C GLN A 174 -17.81 21.60 7.79
N MET A 175 -16.80 22.28 8.33
CA MET A 175 -16.25 23.52 7.76
C MET A 175 -15.12 23.30 6.74
N THR A 176 -14.58 22.09 6.61
CA THR A 176 -13.52 21.79 5.63
C THR A 176 -14.01 21.46 4.21
N ASP A 177 -15.30 21.65 3.92
CA ASP A 177 -15.85 21.49 2.57
C ASP A 177 -15.48 22.68 1.63
N GLU A 178 -14.85 23.74 2.16
CA GLU A 178 -14.26 24.81 1.35
C GLU A 178 -12.72 24.84 1.47
N LEU A 179 -12.07 24.45 0.38
CA LEU A 179 -10.70 24.83 -0.02
C LEU A 179 -9.55 24.44 0.94
N ILE A 180 -9.15 23.16 0.93
CA ILE A 180 -7.76 22.79 1.24
C ILE A 180 -7.28 21.75 0.22
N GLU A 181 -6.48 22.19 -0.76
CA GLU A 181 -5.64 21.25 -1.52
C GLU A 181 -4.55 20.69 -0.58
N PRO A 182 -4.35 19.36 -0.52
CA PRO A 182 -3.25 18.79 0.25
C PRO A 182 -1.91 18.99 -0.50
N PRO A 183 -0.79 19.16 0.22
CA PRO A 183 0.51 19.43 -0.38
C PRO A 183 0.97 18.29 -1.30
N ILE A 184 1.62 18.68 -2.40
CA ILE A 184 2.05 17.92 -3.59
C ILE A 184 2.88 16.63 -3.32
N ASN A 185 3.21 16.30 -2.07
CA ASN A 185 4.15 15.22 -1.73
C ASN A 185 3.55 13.81 -1.53
N TRP A 186 2.26 13.59 -1.73
CA TRP A 186 1.67 12.24 -1.57
C TRP A 186 2.01 11.26 -2.71
N PHE A 187 2.49 11.74 -3.86
CA PHE A 187 2.86 10.88 -5.00
C PHE A 187 4.00 9.91 -4.69
N HIS A 188 4.93 10.26 -3.80
CA HIS A 188 6.06 9.38 -3.45
C HIS A 188 5.61 8.17 -2.62
N TYR A 189 4.57 8.30 -1.80
CA TYR A 189 4.15 7.21 -0.89
C TYR A 189 3.28 6.15 -1.58
N ALA A 190 2.65 6.48 -2.72
CA ALA A 190 1.77 5.57 -3.44
C ALA A 190 2.50 4.58 -4.37
N PHE A 191 3.76 4.88 -4.74
CA PHE A 191 4.55 3.98 -5.59
C PHE A 191 5.26 2.86 -4.81
N ASP A 192 5.56 3.06 -3.52
CA ASP A 192 6.27 2.05 -2.71
C ASP A 192 5.37 0.91 -2.18
N THR A 193 4.05 1.07 -2.18
CA THR A 193 3.13 0.02 -1.64
C THR A 193 2.69 -1.02 -2.66
N ASN A 194 3.12 -0.95 -3.93
CA ASN A 194 2.73 -1.92 -4.97
C ASN A 194 3.83 -2.91 -5.38
N LEU A 195 4.99 -2.93 -4.73
CA LEU A 195 6.11 -3.81 -5.11
C LEU A 195 6.40 -4.99 -4.14
N THR A 196 5.51 -5.30 -3.19
CA THR A 196 5.75 -6.41 -2.24
C THR A 196 4.84 -7.62 -2.38
N HIS A 197 4.00 -7.71 -3.43
CA HIS A 197 3.05 -8.83 -3.54
C HIS A 197 3.16 -9.70 -4.80
N TYR A 198 4.36 -9.82 -5.39
CA TYR A 198 4.68 -10.87 -6.36
C TYR A 198 6.15 -11.33 -6.24
N GLN A 199 6.49 -11.97 -5.13
CA GLN A 199 7.51 -13.02 -5.08
C GLN A 199 7.28 -13.88 -3.83
N PHE A 200 6.68 -15.05 -4.03
CA PHE A 200 6.90 -16.35 -3.37
C PHE A 200 5.60 -17.16 -3.45
N GLY A 201 5.66 -18.31 -4.14
CA GLY A 201 4.56 -19.26 -4.32
C GLY A 201 4.44 -19.71 -5.76
#